data_AF-A0A1W0WCF5-F1
#
_entry.id   AF-A0A1W0WCF5-F1
#
_cell.length_a   1.000
_cell.length_b   1.000
_cell.length_c   1.000
_cell.angle_alpha   90.00
_cell.angle_beta   90.00
_cell.angle_gamma   90.00
#
_symmetry.space_group_name_H-M   'P 1'
#
loop_
_entity.id
_entity.type
_entity.pdbx_description
1 polymer ?
#
loop_
_entity_poly.entity_id
_entity_poly.type
_entity_poly.pdbx_seq_one_letter_code
_entity_poly.pdbx_strand_id
1 'polypeptide(L)'
;MERLGCISAAEPAVALLPVVGDEEIGQQFINQTMKSSVKGANGNEQEEAKGAGKVEAGLDDDDNIRWDEARRKRNMDKGWAWAVLFGAFVIHAVVFGIAMGMGIFYSEFLDEFHRGPVATSWLIATHCALGTLSGPIGSILANRLGFRPVTAAGALIASLGFVLSYFATEFWMLFLCFGAISGLGLGITYAPSFGILALYFDKRKTAATAACSIGIGVGMLLIPPLERLMISSLTWRGATLILAGITLNMVPCSLLFTEHEQAKPKAAPSFSQSADVSLFKKMSFYVVLANFFLMGAFQIFMIIGIRFAMDEHGVSKDNAPLLISVQGIFSICGRLSAVVIGLNRWTSGLATRYTLFHVGTFLAAVFIGVFPVMPTFLGLCALSGGVGFFLGLRYALLPSIMIEIFTPKRFSTSWSYGMAMMGVGSLLMPPLSEWTAQLAGSSRGPFYICTGSMLIACFGGLILQYCLQTLKRNPEIFALSSSSLKNSVKSQLL
;
A
#
# COMPACT_ATOMS: atom_id res chain seq x y z
N MET A 1 -18.76 -45.22 -35.96
CA MET A 1 -17.99 -45.90 -34.90
C MET A 1 -16.76 -46.48 -35.58
N GLU A 2 -15.52 -46.14 -35.30
CA GLU A 2 -14.92 -45.26 -34.31
C GLU A 2 -13.72 -44.57 -34.94
N ARG A 3 -13.53 -43.30 -34.57
CA ARG A 3 -12.36 -42.48 -34.86
C ARG A 3 -11.20 -42.94 -33.98
N LEU A 4 -9.98 -42.88 -34.50
CA LEU A 4 -8.83 -42.17 -33.88
C LEU A 4 -7.61 -42.28 -34.81
N GLY A 5 -7.32 -41.20 -35.53
CA GLY A 5 -6.14 -41.03 -36.39
C GLY A 5 -5.31 -39.85 -35.90
N CYS A 6 -4.01 -40.08 -35.82
CA CYS A 6 -2.93 -39.20 -35.39
C CYS A 6 -2.95 -37.80 -36.01
N ILE A 7 -2.59 -36.76 -35.24
CA ILE A 7 -1.87 -35.58 -35.77
C ILE A 7 -0.77 -35.15 -34.78
N SER A 8 0.38 -34.91 -35.39
CA SER A 8 1.71 -34.50 -34.91
C SER A 8 1.78 -33.14 -34.17
N ALA A 9 2.91 -32.96 -33.48
CA ALA A 9 3.39 -31.81 -32.74
C ALA A 9 3.18 -30.43 -33.40
N ALA A 10 2.89 -29.43 -32.56
CA ALA A 10 3.08 -28.01 -32.85
C ALA A 10 3.31 -27.22 -31.54
N GLU A 11 4.41 -26.47 -31.49
CA GLU A 11 4.69 -25.41 -30.51
C GLU A 11 3.62 -24.31 -30.55
N PRO A 12 3.35 -23.56 -29.47
CA PRO A 12 2.67 -22.28 -29.59
C PRO A 12 3.70 -21.15 -29.65
N ALA A 13 3.87 -20.63 -30.87
CA ALA A 13 4.50 -19.36 -31.15
C ALA A 13 3.74 -18.20 -30.46
N VAL A 14 4.53 -17.22 -29.99
CA VAL A 14 4.09 -15.91 -29.51
C VAL A 14 3.36 -15.18 -30.65
N ALA A 15 2.04 -15.08 -30.57
CA ALA A 15 1.25 -14.26 -31.49
C ALA A 15 1.28 -12.79 -31.07
N LEU A 16 2.15 -12.01 -31.72
CA LEU A 16 1.99 -10.57 -31.89
C LEU A 16 0.76 -10.32 -32.78
N LEU A 17 -0.30 -9.74 -32.23
CA LEU A 17 -1.42 -9.23 -33.04
C LEU A 17 -1.09 -7.80 -33.53
N PRO A 18 -1.28 -7.49 -34.83
CA PRO A 18 -1.11 -6.14 -35.35
C PRO A 18 -2.33 -5.27 -35.03
N VAL A 19 -2.03 -4.01 -34.71
CA VAL A 19 -2.99 -2.90 -34.60
C VAL A 19 -3.35 -2.46 -36.00
N VAL A 20 -4.57 -2.73 -36.48
CA VAL A 20 -5.21 -2.00 -37.58
C VAL A 20 -6.73 -2.10 -37.39
N GLY A 21 -7.45 -0.97 -37.27
CA GLY A 21 -8.91 -0.98 -37.30
C GLY A 21 -9.67 0.28 -36.87
N ASP A 22 -9.08 1.19 -36.07
CA ASP A 22 -9.83 2.35 -35.52
C ASP A 22 -9.38 3.73 -36.05
N GLU A 23 -8.30 3.82 -36.83
CA GLU A 23 -7.82 5.11 -37.38
C GLU A 23 -8.66 5.61 -38.57
N GLU A 24 -9.25 4.72 -39.38
CA GLU A 24 -10.01 5.11 -40.58
C GLU A 24 -11.37 5.75 -40.24
N ILE A 25 -12.04 5.29 -39.18
CA ILE A 25 -13.36 5.81 -38.78
C ILE A 25 -13.22 7.21 -38.15
N GLY A 26 -12.15 7.43 -37.38
CA GLY A 26 -11.82 8.75 -36.83
C GLY A 26 -11.41 9.75 -37.90
N GLN A 27 -10.63 9.33 -38.90
CA GLN A 27 -10.22 10.18 -40.03
C GLN A 27 -11.38 10.53 -40.97
N GLN A 28 -12.35 9.63 -41.18
CA GLN A 28 -13.55 9.94 -41.98
C GLN A 28 -14.44 10.99 -41.32
N PHE A 29 -14.59 10.96 -39.99
CA PHE A 29 -15.36 11.96 -39.25
C PHE A 29 -14.70 13.35 -39.28
N ILE A 30 -13.37 13.39 -39.18
CA ILE A 30 -12.58 14.63 -39.29
C ILE A 30 -12.65 15.20 -40.72
N ASN A 31 -12.53 14.35 -41.76
CA ASN A 31 -12.59 14.80 -43.15
C ASN A 31 -13.97 15.31 -43.58
N GLN A 32 -15.07 14.77 -43.01
CA GLN A 32 -16.41 15.31 -43.24
C GLN A 32 -16.62 16.66 -42.55
N THR A 33 -16.04 16.84 -41.36
CA THR A 33 -16.15 18.10 -40.59
C THR A 33 -15.27 19.21 -41.19
N MET A 34 -14.12 18.86 -41.77
CA MET A 34 -13.29 19.82 -42.51
C MET A 34 -13.92 20.22 -43.86
N LYS A 35 -14.54 19.29 -44.59
CA LYS A 35 -15.21 19.61 -45.87
C LYS A 35 -16.44 20.51 -45.70
N SER A 36 -17.12 20.51 -44.56
CA SER A 36 -18.23 21.43 -44.29
C SER A 36 -17.75 22.84 -43.91
N SER A 37 -16.56 22.97 -43.33
CA SER A 37 -15.97 24.27 -42.93
C SER A 37 -15.27 25.01 -44.09
N VAL A 38 -14.86 24.30 -45.15
CA VAL A 38 -14.11 24.86 -46.29
C VAL A 38 -14.99 25.42 -47.43
N LYS A 39 -16.32 25.39 -47.31
CA LYS A 39 -17.22 25.93 -48.38
C LYS A 39 -17.27 27.48 -48.49
N GLY A 40 -16.35 28.22 -47.87
CA GLY A 40 -16.51 29.67 -47.66
C GLY A 40 -15.34 30.59 -48.02
N ALA A 41 -14.26 30.14 -48.69
CA ALA A 41 -13.16 31.04 -49.04
C ALA A 41 -12.53 30.69 -50.39
N ASN A 42 -12.85 31.49 -51.42
CA ASN A 42 -12.08 31.58 -52.66
C ASN A 42 -10.81 32.41 -52.41
N GLY A 43 -9.65 31.91 -52.84
CA GLY A 43 -8.50 32.76 -53.16
C GLY A 43 -7.17 32.36 -52.53
N ASN A 44 -6.27 31.90 -53.40
CA ASN A 44 -4.80 31.95 -53.34
C ASN A 44 -4.06 31.13 -52.26
N GLU A 45 -3.63 29.95 -52.71
CA GLU A 45 -2.57 29.13 -52.15
C GLU A 45 -1.21 29.85 -52.23
N GLN A 46 -0.79 30.57 -51.18
CA GLN A 46 0.64 30.82 -50.93
C GLN A 46 1.01 31.32 -49.52
N GLU A 47 0.10 31.29 -48.53
CA GLU A 47 0.37 31.81 -47.17
C GLU A 47 0.29 30.77 -46.02
N GLU A 48 0.25 29.47 -46.31
CA GLU A 48 0.03 28.43 -45.28
C GLU A 48 1.22 28.14 -44.34
N ALA A 49 2.43 28.64 -44.61
CA ALA A 49 3.58 28.38 -43.73
C ALA A 49 3.73 29.40 -42.57
N LYS A 50 2.91 30.46 -42.50
CA LYS A 50 2.94 31.44 -41.39
C LYS A 50 1.70 31.40 -40.47
N GLY A 51 0.73 30.54 -40.78
CA GLY A 51 -0.52 30.39 -40.02
C GLY A 51 -0.45 29.40 -38.84
N ALA A 52 0.53 28.49 -38.81
CA ALA A 52 0.62 27.46 -37.77
C ALA A 52 0.86 28.02 -36.34
N GLY A 53 1.38 29.25 -36.22
CA GLY A 53 1.52 29.96 -34.95
C GLY A 53 0.31 30.83 -34.56
N LYS A 54 -0.78 30.82 -35.34
CA LYS A 54 -1.97 31.68 -35.12
C LYS A 54 -3.28 30.93 -34.85
N VAL A 55 -3.29 29.59 -34.92
CA VAL A 55 -4.49 28.79 -34.59
C VAL A 55 -4.69 28.65 -33.07
N GLU A 56 -3.72 29.02 -32.24
CA GLU A 56 -3.86 29.02 -30.76
C GLU A 56 -4.65 30.24 -30.22
N ALA A 57 -5.04 31.20 -31.05
CA ALA A 57 -5.61 32.48 -30.61
C ALA A 57 -7.14 32.60 -30.71
N GLY A 58 -7.89 31.48 -30.73
CA GLY A 58 -9.34 31.54 -30.91
C GLY A 58 -10.14 30.32 -30.47
N LEU A 59 -9.65 29.54 -29.51
CA LEU A 59 -10.45 28.50 -28.86
C LEU A 59 -11.11 29.10 -27.62
N ASP A 60 -12.43 28.97 -27.51
CA ASP A 60 -13.15 29.26 -26.27
C ASP A 60 -12.51 28.46 -25.11
N ASP A 61 -12.52 29.03 -23.90
CA ASP A 61 -11.92 28.40 -22.71
C ASP A 61 -12.34 26.92 -22.54
N ASP A 62 -13.57 26.59 -22.94
CA ASP A 62 -14.14 25.25 -22.85
C ASP A 62 -13.54 24.26 -23.86
N ASP A 63 -13.20 24.71 -25.07
CA ASP A 63 -12.54 23.88 -26.08
C ASP A 63 -11.08 23.62 -25.72
N ASN A 64 -10.36 24.63 -25.20
CA ASN A 64 -9.00 24.44 -24.67
C ASN A 64 -8.97 23.41 -23.53
N ILE A 65 -9.95 23.48 -22.61
CA ILE A 65 -10.11 22.48 -21.55
C ILE A 65 -10.31 21.08 -22.14
N ARG A 66 -11.16 20.96 -23.17
CA ARG A 66 -11.48 19.67 -23.80
C ARG A 66 -10.29 19.04 -24.52
N TRP A 67 -9.51 19.86 -25.25
CA TRP A 67 -8.28 19.43 -25.91
C TRP A 67 -7.20 19.02 -24.91
N ASP A 68 -7.04 19.77 -23.81
CA ASP A 68 -6.09 19.43 -22.75
C ASP A 68 -6.47 18.13 -22.03
N GLU A 69 -7.75 17.91 -21.76
CA GLU A 69 -8.24 16.69 -21.13
C GLU A 69 -8.06 15.47 -22.04
N ALA A 70 -8.27 15.63 -23.36
CA ALA A 70 -8.00 14.60 -24.36
C ALA A 70 -6.51 14.30 -24.49
N ARG A 71 -5.65 15.33 -24.48
CA ARG A 71 -4.18 15.19 -24.54
C ARG A 71 -3.65 14.50 -23.28
N ARG A 72 -4.21 14.82 -22.11
CA ARG A 72 -3.91 14.17 -20.83
C ARG A 72 -4.28 12.69 -20.84
N LYS A 73 -5.51 12.36 -21.26
CA LYS A 73 -5.95 10.96 -21.44
C LYS A 73 -5.07 10.20 -22.43
N ARG A 74 -4.60 10.86 -23.49
CA ARG A 74 -3.69 10.25 -24.49
C ARG A 74 -2.29 9.94 -23.92
N ASN A 75 -1.83 10.72 -22.95
CA ASN A 75 -0.51 10.57 -22.31
C ASN A 75 -0.51 9.65 -21.07
N MET A 76 -1.67 9.21 -20.60
CA MET A 76 -1.77 8.19 -19.54
C MET A 76 -1.08 6.88 -19.95
N ASP A 77 -0.56 6.15 -18.97
CA ASP A 77 0.13 4.85 -19.13
C ASP A 77 1.43 4.86 -19.98
N LYS A 78 1.93 6.04 -20.41
CA LYS A 78 3.09 6.17 -21.32
C LYS A 78 4.14 7.17 -20.79
N GLY A 79 5.36 7.07 -21.32
CA GLY A 79 6.44 8.03 -21.06
C GLY A 79 6.76 8.19 -19.58
N TRP A 80 6.58 9.41 -19.05
CA TRP A 80 6.93 9.80 -17.68
C TRP A 80 6.18 9.02 -16.59
N ALA A 81 5.03 8.40 -16.92
CA ALA A 81 4.30 7.53 -15.99
C ALA A 81 5.18 6.41 -15.40
N TRP A 82 6.14 5.89 -16.18
CA TRP A 82 7.07 4.86 -15.72
C TRP A 82 8.14 5.39 -14.78
N ALA A 83 8.57 6.65 -14.96
CA ALA A 83 9.48 7.32 -14.02
C ALA A 83 8.79 7.57 -12.67
N VAL A 84 7.53 8.02 -12.69
CA VAL A 84 6.69 8.16 -11.49
C VAL A 84 6.52 6.82 -10.77
N LEU A 85 6.25 5.75 -11.51
CA LEU A 85 6.16 4.40 -10.96
C LEU A 85 7.47 3.96 -10.29
N PHE A 86 8.61 4.21 -10.92
CA PHE A 86 9.91 3.90 -10.35
C PHE A 86 10.17 4.67 -9.05
N GLY A 87 9.88 5.99 -9.02
CA GLY A 87 9.99 6.79 -7.80
C GLY A 87 9.13 6.26 -6.66
N ALA A 88 7.87 5.90 -6.94
CA ALA A 88 6.97 5.31 -5.96
C ALA A 88 7.44 3.92 -5.49
N PHE A 89 7.97 3.10 -6.39
CA PHE A 89 8.56 1.81 -6.07
C PHE A 89 9.73 1.94 -5.09
N VAL A 90 10.67 2.87 -5.33
CA VAL A 90 11.82 3.10 -4.46
C VAL A 90 11.38 3.60 -3.09
N ILE A 91 10.44 4.55 -3.03
CA ILE A 91 9.85 5.01 -1.76
C ILE A 91 9.27 3.84 -0.96
N HIS A 92 8.54 2.93 -1.62
CA HIS A 92 7.94 1.78 -0.93
C HIS A 92 8.99 0.79 -0.44
N ALA A 93 10.03 0.55 -1.24
CA ALA A 93 11.15 -0.30 -0.83
C ALA A 93 11.86 0.27 0.41
N VAL A 94 12.13 1.58 0.43
CA VAL A 94 12.76 2.23 1.57
C VAL A 94 11.87 2.20 2.81
N VAL A 95 10.63 2.70 2.69
CA VAL A 95 9.71 2.82 3.84
C VAL A 95 9.46 1.45 4.49
N PHE A 96 9.12 0.43 3.70
CA PHE A 96 8.81 -0.89 4.26
C PHE A 96 10.04 -1.71 4.60
N GLY A 97 11.15 -1.56 3.88
CA GLY A 97 12.39 -2.25 4.25
C GLY A 97 12.87 -1.80 5.63
N ILE A 98 12.82 -0.49 5.90
CA ILE A 98 13.12 0.07 7.23
C ILE A 98 12.09 -0.46 8.25
N ALA A 99 10.79 -0.27 8.01
CA ALA A 99 9.76 -0.65 8.97
C ALA A 99 9.79 -2.15 9.36
N MET A 100 10.12 -3.03 8.41
CA MET A 100 10.17 -4.49 8.63
C MET A 100 11.51 -4.95 9.23
N GLY A 101 12.57 -4.17 9.10
CA GLY A 101 13.89 -4.43 9.71
C GLY A 101 14.01 -3.98 11.18
N MET A 102 12.98 -3.28 11.70
CA MET A 102 13.00 -2.72 13.06
C MET A 102 13.23 -3.73 14.21
N GLY A 103 13.02 -5.03 14.00
CA GLY A 103 13.41 -6.05 14.98
C GLY A 103 14.92 -6.10 15.25
N ILE A 104 15.75 -5.63 14.32
CA ILE A 104 17.21 -5.53 14.47
C ILE A 104 17.55 -4.38 15.42
N PHE A 105 16.98 -3.19 15.18
CA PHE A 105 17.14 -2.03 16.07
C PHE A 105 16.52 -2.28 17.45
N TYR A 106 15.41 -3.02 17.52
CA TYR A 106 14.83 -3.44 18.78
C TYR A 106 15.84 -4.21 19.64
N SER A 107 16.46 -5.26 19.08
CA SER A 107 17.46 -6.03 19.83
C SER A 107 18.65 -5.19 20.24
N GLU A 108 19.09 -4.27 19.38
CA GLU A 108 20.27 -3.44 19.66
C GLU A 108 19.99 -2.39 20.76
N PHE A 109 18.84 -1.72 20.72
CA PHE A 109 18.46 -0.76 21.75
C PHE A 109 18.14 -1.42 23.09
N LEU A 110 17.62 -2.65 23.07
CA LEU A 110 17.40 -3.43 24.27
C LEU A 110 18.73 -3.74 24.98
N ASP A 111 19.75 -4.13 24.19
CA ASP A 111 21.09 -4.43 24.69
C ASP A 111 21.86 -3.17 25.12
N GLU A 112 21.69 -2.01 24.45
CA GLU A 112 22.41 -0.77 24.78
C GLU A 112 21.84 -0.02 25.99
N PHE A 113 20.51 0.17 26.04
CA PHE A 113 19.88 1.09 27.01
C PHE A 113 19.36 0.40 28.27
N HIS A 114 19.25 -0.93 28.26
CA HIS A 114 18.80 -1.74 29.40
C HIS A 114 17.49 -1.27 30.06
N ARG A 115 16.60 -0.62 29.31
CA ARG A 115 15.28 -0.14 29.79
C ARG A 115 14.20 -1.23 29.83
N GLY A 116 14.52 -2.42 29.33
CA GLY A 116 13.66 -3.59 29.30
C GLY A 116 12.84 -3.75 28.00
N PRO A 117 12.29 -4.95 27.74
CA PRO A 117 11.56 -5.29 26.52
C PRO A 117 10.34 -4.41 26.25
N VAL A 118 9.52 -4.14 27.28
CA VAL A 118 8.30 -3.34 27.15
C VAL A 118 8.63 -1.89 26.76
N ALA A 119 9.60 -1.25 27.41
CA ALA A 119 9.97 0.12 27.09
C ALA A 119 10.58 0.24 25.67
N THR A 120 11.42 -0.72 25.29
CA THR A 120 12.06 -0.75 23.95
C THR A 120 11.04 -1.02 22.85
N SER A 121 10.04 -1.87 23.11
CA SER A 121 8.98 -2.16 22.13
C SER A 121 8.06 -0.97 21.94
N TRP A 122 7.79 -0.15 22.97
CA TRP A 122 7.07 1.12 22.79
C TRP A 122 7.79 2.08 21.83
N LEU A 123 9.12 2.16 21.89
CA LEU A 123 9.93 3.02 21.01
C LEU A 123 9.77 2.59 19.55
N ILE A 124 9.98 1.31 19.29
CA ILE A 124 9.91 0.73 17.95
C ILE A 124 8.46 0.71 17.42
N ALA A 125 7.49 0.40 18.29
CA ALA A 125 6.08 0.44 17.96
C ALA A 125 5.64 1.86 17.60
N THR A 126 6.18 2.89 18.27
CA THR A 126 5.92 4.30 17.92
C THR A 126 6.39 4.64 16.50
N HIS A 127 7.57 4.16 16.11
CA HIS A 127 8.09 4.31 14.75
C HIS A 127 7.14 3.69 13.71
N CYS A 128 6.82 2.40 13.86
CA CYS A 128 5.94 1.68 12.94
C CYS A 128 4.52 2.24 12.92
N ALA A 129 4.00 2.64 14.08
CA ALA A 129 2.68 3.23 14.22
C ALA A 129 2.59 4.57 13.50
N LEU A 130 3.54 5.49 13.69
CA LEU A 130 3.50 6.79 13.02
C LEU A 130 3.76 6.68 11.51
N GLY A 131 4.51 5.65 11.08
CA GLY A 131 4.66 5.29 9.67
C GLY A 131 3.36 4.89 8.97
N THR A 132 2.31 4.55 9.72
CA THR A 132 1.01 4.14 9.16
C THR A 132 -0.14 5.07 9.58
N LEU A 133 -0.11 5.57 10.81
CA LEU A 133 -1.07 6.50 11.40
C LEU A 133 -1.10 7.86 10.68
N SER A 134 0.03 8.30 10.14
CA SER A 134 0.14 9.56 9.41
C SER A 134 -0.33 9.48 7.95
N GLY A 135 -0.72 8.29 7.45
CA GLY A 135 -1.20 8.08 6.09
C GLY A 135 -2.36 9.01 5.66
N PRO A 136 -3.45 9.16 6.44
CA PRO A 136 -4.50 10.14 6.15
C PRO A 136 -3.98 11.57 6.06
N ILE A 137 -3.09 11.96 6.98
CA ILE A 137 -2.51 13.31 7.02
C ILE A 137 -1.73 13.55 5.73
N GLY A 138 -0.85 12.62 5.36
CA GLY A 138 -0.10 12.67 4.11
C GLY A 138 -1.01 12.76 2.88
N SER A 139 -2.03 11.92 2.79
CA SER A 139 -2.97 11.92 1.66
C SER A 139 -3.79 13.22 1.56
N ILE A 140 -4.30 13.74 2.69
CA ILE A 140 -5.05 15.00 2.71
C ILE A 140 -4.14 16.18 2.33
N LEU A 141 -2.92 16.23 2.87
CA LEU A 141 -1.95 17.26 2.52
C LEU A 141 -1.57 17.18 1.05
N ALA A 142 -1.34 15.98 0.51
CA ALA A 142 -0.98 15.78 -0.90
C ALA A 142 -2.10 16.25 -1.83
N ASN A 143 -3.36 15.97 -1.50
CA ASN A 143 -4.51 16.46 -2.29
C ASN A 143 -4.65 18.00 -2.29
N ARG A 144 -4.05 18.69 -1.30
CA ARG A 144 -4.16 20.15 -1.12
C ARG A 144 -2.94 20.91 -1.64
N LEU A 145 -1.76 20.46 -1.25
CA LEU A 145 -0.48 21.11 -1.52
C LEU A 145 0.24 20.49 -2.74
N GLY A 146 -0.17 19.28 -3.12
CA GLY A 146 0.46 18.46 -4.13
C GLY A 146 1.24 17.28 -3.56
N PHE A 147 1.23 16.16 -4.27
CA PHE A 147 1.99 14.93 -4.04
C PHE A 147 3.50 15.18 -3.97
N ARG A 148 4.07 16.01 -4.85
CA ARG A 148 5.51 16.30 -4.88
C ARG A 148 6.02 16.98 -3.60
N PRO A 149 5.56 18.19 -3.22
CA PRO A 149 6.09 18.86 -2.04
C PRO A 149 5.81 18.08 -0.74
N VAL A 150 4.69 17.39 -0.64
CA VAL A 150 4.32 16.65 0.57
C VAL A 150 5.18 15.42 0.76
N THR A 151 5.44 14.65 -0.30
CA THR A 151 6.32 13.48 -0.20
C THR A 151 7.78 13.88 0.00
N ALA A 152 8.26 14.95 -0.65
CA ALA A 152 9.60 15.48 -0.40
C ALA A 152 9.76 15.98 1.04
N ALA A 153 8.76 16.70 1.58
CA ALA A 153 8.77 17.13 2.98
C ALA A 153 8.76 15.94 3.96
N GLY A 154 7.95 14.92 3.70
CA GLY A 154 7.94 13.69 4.48
C GLY A 154 9.30 12.99 4.51
N ALA A 155 9.98 12.90 3.35
CA ALA A 155 11.32 12.34 3.24
C ALA A 155 12.36 13.15 4.02
N LEU A 156 12.30 14.47 3.97
CA LEU A 156 13.17 15.36 4.74
C LEU A 156 12.93 15.22 6.26
N ILE A 157 11.68 15.14 6.69
CA ILE A 157 11.31 14.89 8.09
C ILE A 157 11.85 13.53 8.55
N ALA A 158 11.70 12.49 7.73
CA ALA A 158 12.21 11.15 8.05
C ALA A 158 13.75 11.16 8.22
N SER A 159 14.44 11.76 7.25
CA SER A 159 15.90 11.91 7.26
C SER A 159 16.36 12.71 8.49
N LEU A 160 15.69 13.82 8.80
CA LEU A 160 15.99 14.62 10.00
C LEU A 160 15.82 13.81 11.29
N GLY A 161 14.75 13.02 11.41
CA GLY A 161 14.57 12.15 12.58
C GLY A 161 15.72 11.17 12.76
N PHE A 162 16.22 10.58 11.66
CA PHE A 162 17.37 9.70 11.70
C PHE A 162 18.70 10.42 12.01
N VAL A 163 18.94 11.62 11.45
CA VAL A 163 20.10 12.46 11.80
C VAL A 163 20.08 12.84 13.27
N LEU A 164 18.96 13.31 13.79
CA LEU A 164 18.83 13.68 15.20
C LEU A 164 19.04 12.48 16.13
N SER A 165 18.68 11.27 15.67
CA SER A 165 18.90 10.04 16.45
C SER A 165 20.38 9.74 16.67
N TYR A 166 21.28 10.17 15.79
CA TYR A 166 22.74 10.02 15.98
C TYR A 166 23.22 10.73 17.26
N PHE A 167 22.64 11.91 17.55
CA PHE A 167 23.00 12.74 18.70
C PHE A 167 22.27 12.32 19.99
N ALA A 168 21.44 11.28 19.95
CA ALA A 168 20.70 10.85 21.11
C ALA A 168 21.63 10.23 22.17
N THR A 169 21.68 10.85 23.34
CA THR A 169 22.39 10.35 24.53
C THR A 169 21.44 9.63 25.49
N GLU A 170 20.16 10.01 25.47
CA GLU A 170 19.14 9.48 26.36
C GLU A 170 18.07 8.70 25.60
N PHE A 171 17.50 7.69 26.26
CA PHE A 171 16.49 6.82 25.67
C PHE A 171 15.23 7.59 25.21
N TRP A 172 14.82 8.64 25.95
CA TRP A 172 13.67 9.46 25.55
C TRP A 172 13.94 10.27 24.27
N MET A 173 15.19 10.65 24.00
CA MET A 173 15.56 11.36 22.77
C MET A 173 15.38 10.45 21.55
N LEU A 174 15.66 9.15 21.68
CA LEU A 174 15.39 8.17 20.63
C LEU A 174 13.88 7.97 20.41
N PHE A 175 13.08 7.97 21.47
CA PHE A 175 11.63 7.97 21.34
C PHE A 175 11.11 9.12 20.46
N LEU A 176 11.65 10.32 20.66
CA LEU A 176 11.28 11.51 19.89
C LEU A 176 11.84 11.46 18.46
N CYS A 177 13.15 11.22 18.31
CA CYS A 177 13.83 11.35 17.02
C CYS A 177 13.64 10.11 16.14
N PHE A 178 14.02 8.94 16.66
CA PHE A 178 13.95 7.66 15.96
C PHE A 178 12.50 7.17 15.88
N GLY A 179 11.77 7.22 16.99
CA GLY A 179 10.36 6.83 17.03
C GLY A 179 9.48 7.82 16.28
N ALA A 180 9.28 9.00 16.85
CA ALA A 180 8.23 9.91 16.41
C ALA A 180 8.53 10.63 15.10
N ILE A 181 9.63 11.38 15.02
CA ILE A 181 9.95 12.22 13.87
C ILE A 181 10.18 11.35 12.63
N SER A 182 11.02 10.31 12.73
CA SER A 182 11.32 9.49 11.56
C SER A 182 10.10 8.70 11.08
N GLY A 183 9.31 8.10 11.99
CA GLY A 183 8.09 7.38 11.66
C GLY A 183 7.04 8.28 10.99
N LEU A 184 6.83 9.50 11.51
CA LEU A 184 5.93 10.48 10.92
C LEU A 184 6.32 10.84 9.48
N GLY A 185 7.62 11.09 9.24
CA GLY A 185 8.13 11.41 7.91
C GLY A 185 7.92 10.27 6.90
N LEU A 186 8.20 9.03 7.30
CA LEU A 186 7.99 7.86 6.45
C LEU A 186 6.50 7.69 6.07
N GLY A 187 5.59 7.86 7.02
CA GLY A 187 4.17 7.68 6.76
C GLY A 187 3.52 8.80 5.92
N ILE A 188 3.96 10.06 6.08
CA ILE A 188 3.56 11.18 5.20
C ILE A 188 4.00 10.92 3.75
N THR A 189 5.14 10.25 3.55
CA THR A 189 5.67 9.94 2.23
C THR A 189 4.92 8.79 1.56
N TYR A 190 4.54 7.77 2.34
CA TYR A 190 4.01 6.50 1.83
C TYR A 190 2.61 6.58 1.20
N ALA A 191 1.62 7.16 1.88
CA ALA A 191 0.26 7.14 1.34
C ALA A 191 0.13 7.92 0.00
N PRO A 192 0.74 9.11 -0.15
CA PRO A 192 0.69 9.84 -1.41
C PRO A 192 1.42 9.15 -2.57
N SER A 193 2.49 8.36 -2.32
CA SER A 193 3.19 7.65 -3.41
C SER A 193 2.33 6.58 -4.09
N PHE A 194 1.32 6.02 -3.40
CA PHE A 194 0.28 5.22 -4.07
C PHE A 194 -0.72 6.09 -4.84
N GLY A 195 -1.11 7.24 -4.27
CA GLY A 195 -2.12 8.12 -4.85
C GLY A 195 -1.71 8.70 -6.21
N ILE A 196 -0.44 9.07 -6.38
CA ILE A 196 0.06 9.65 -7.64
C ILE A 196 -0.06 8.67 -8.82
N LEU A 197 0.05 7.36 -8.60
CA LEU A 197 -0.11 6.35 -9.66
C LEU A 197 -1.51 6.40 -10.29
N ALA A 198 -2.54 6.76 -9.50
CA ALA A 198 -3.89 6.90 -10.01
C ALA A 198 -4.07 8.09 -10.96
N LEU A 199 -3.15 9.05 -10.95
CA LEU A 199 -3.16 10.22 -11.85
C LEU A 199 -2.38 9.99 -13.15
N TYR A 200 -1.54 8.94 -13.20
CA TYR A 200 -0.68 8.62 -14.33
C TYR A 200 -1.09 7.35 -15.09
N PHE A 201 -1.79 6.45 -14.43
CA PHE A 201 -2.24 5.19 -15.01
C PHE A 201 -3.77 5.07 -15.02
N ASP A 202 -4.30 4.66 -16.17
CA ASP A 202 -5.73 4.41 -16.37
C ASP A 202 -5.93 2.93 -16.74
N LYS A 203 -5.57 2.53 -17.96
CA LYS A 203 -5.75 1.15 -18.44
C LYS A 203 -4.82 0.16 -17.71
N ARG A 204 -3.62 0.61 -17.33
CA ARG A 204 -2.60 -0.22 -16.66
C ARG A 204 -2.50 0.02 -15.16
N LYS A 205 -3.48 0.71 -14.56
CA LYS A 205 -3.45 1.11 -13.14
C LYS A 205 -3.23 -0.06 -12.17
N THR A 206 -3.96 -1.16 -12.34
CA THR A 206 -3.79 -2.35 -11.47
C THR A 206 -2.40 -2.94 -11.58
N ALA A 207 -1.83 -2.99 -12.79
CA ALA A 207 -0.47 -3.49 -13.02
C ALA A 207 0.58 -2.54 -12.43
N ALA A 208 0.41 -1.22 -12.58
CA ALA A 208 1.30 -0.22 -12.00
C ALA A 208 1.28 -0.26 -10.47
N THR A 209 0.11 -0.31 -9.85
CA THR A 209 -0.03 -0.46 -8.39
C THR A 209 0.62 -1.75 -7.90
N ALA A 210 0.43 -2.85 -8.61
CA ALA A 210 1.06 -4.12 -8.27
C ALA A 210 2.60 -4.05 -8.37
N ALA A 211 3.13 -3.51 -9.49
CA ALA A 211 4.55 -3.31 -9.70
C ALA A 211 5.16 -2.41 -8.61
N CYS A 212 4.50 -1.30 -8.25
CA CYS A 212 4.91 -0.44 -7.14
C CYS A 212 4.95 -1.20 -5.82
N SER A 213 3.96 -2.06 -5.57
CA SER A 213 3.86 -2.84 -4.33
C SER A 213 4.93 -3.92 -4.19
N ILE A 214 5.56 -4.37 -5.29
CA ILE A 214 6.71 -5.29 -5.27
C ILE A 214 7.89 -4.63 -4.54
N GLY A 215 8.00 -3.30 -4.59
CA GLY A 215 9.02 -2.53 -3.87
C GLY A 215 9.06 -2.89 -2.39
N ILE A 216 7.90 -3.13 -1.76
CA ILE A 216 7.81 -3.56 -0.36
C ILE A 216 8.62 -4.84 -0.11
N GLY A 217 8.45 -5.85 -0.95
CA GLY A 217 9.16 -7.12 -0.81
C GLY A 217 10.65 -6.99 -1.10
N VAL A 218 11.03 -6.14 -2.06
CA VAL A 218 12.45 -5.82 -2.35
C VAL A 218 13.11 -5.11 -1.17
N GLY A 219 12.40 -4.17 -0.54
CA GLY A 219 12.84 -3.51 0.69
C GLY A 219 13.10 -4.49 1.83
N MET A 220 12.15 -5.40 2.07
CA MET A 220 12.28 -6.46 3.09
C MET A 220 13.43 -7.43 2.81
N LEU A 221 13.75 -7.66 1.53
CA LEU A 221 14.88 -8.51 1.12
C LEU A 221 16.24 -7.82 1.38
N LEU A 222 16.35 -6.54 1.07
CA LEU A 222 17.65 -5.86 1.01
C LEU A 222 17.99 -5.05 2.28
N ILE A 223 17.02 -4.36 2.87
CA ILE A 223 17.28 -3.39 3.93
C ILE A 223 17.63 -4.07 5.27
N PRO A 224 16.96 -5.12 5.76
CA PRO A 224 17.31 -5.71 7.06
C PRO A 224 18.74 -6.27 7.12
N PRO A 225 19.25 -7.02 6.12
CA PRO A 225 20.67 -7.40 6.09
C PRO A 225 21.61 -6.19 6.06
N LEU A 226 21.25 -5.14 5.32
CA LEU A 226 22.00 -3.90 5.28
C LEU A 226 22.01 -3.20 6.64
N GLU A 227 20.89 -3.11 7.35
CA GLU A 227 20.79 -2.58 8.71
C GLU A 227 21.71 -3.32 9.65
N ARG A 228 21.71 -4.65 9.60
CA ARG A 228 22.61 -5.46 10.40
C ARG A 228 24.09 -5.17 10.09
N LEU A 229 24.44 -5.07 8.80
CA LEU A 229 25.80 -4.74 8.35
C LEU A 229 26.24 -3.35 8.81
N MET A 230 25.34 -2.37 8.76
CA MET A 230 25.62 -1.00 9.24
C MET A 230 25.82 -0.99 10.76
N ILE A 231 24.98 -1.70 11.51
CA ILE A 231 25.10 -1.79 12.97
C ILE A 231 26.40 -2.50 13.37
N SER A 232 26.79 -3.58 12.69
CA SER A 232 28.03 -4.32 13.02
C SER A 232 29.30 -3.51 12.77
N SER A 233 29.31 -2.67 11.73
CA SER A 233 30.49 -1.91 11.31
C SER A 233 30.57 -0.51 11.93
N LEU A 234 29.44 0.15 12.15
CA LEU A 234 29.36 1.56 12.51
C LEU A 234 28.52 1.84 13.77
N THR A 235 28.11 0.79 14.50
CA THR A 235 27.13 0.84 15.60
C THR A 235 25.74 1.30 15.14
N TRP A 236 24.76 1.27 16.05
CA TRP A 236 23.43 1.79 15.75
C TRP A 236 23.43 3.29 15.40
N ARG A 237 24.40 4.07 15.91
CA ARG A 237 24.52 5.51 15.62
C ARG A 237 24.93 5.75 14.16
N GLY A 238 25.94 5.05 13.67
CA GLY A 238 26.32 5.15 12.27
C GLY A 238 25.24 4.62 11.33
N ALA A 239 24.55 3.55 11.74
CA ALA A 239 23.42 3.00 10.99
C ALA A 239 22.27 4.02 10.83
N THR A 240 21.89 4.76 11.88
CA THR A 240 20.86 5.81 11.75
C THR A 240 21.30 6.92 10.81
N LEU A 241 22.58 7.32 10.82
CA LEU A 241 23.07 8.34 9.89
C LEU A 241 23.01 7.88 8.41
N ILE A 242 23.33 6.61 8.14
CA ILE A 242 23.19 6.06 6.78
C ILE A 242 21.71 5.91 6.40
N LEU A 243 20.84 5.49 7.32
CA LEU A 243 19.39 5.48 7.10
C LEU A 243 18.85 6.89 6.79
N ALA A 244 19.41 7.93 7.39
CA ALA A 244 19.10 9.30 7.03
C ALA A 244 19.44 9.61 5.56
N GLY A 245 20.59 9.13 5.07
CA GLY A 245 20.97 9.25 3.67
C GLY A 245 20.06 8.44 2.73
N ILE A 246 19.71 7.20 3.10
CA ILE A 246 18.79 6.36 2.33
C ILE A 246 17.40 7.01 2.24
N THR A 247 16.88 7.53 3.35
CA THR A 247 15.59 8.24 3.36
C THR A 247 15.65 9.57 2.63
N LEU A 248 16.78 10.28 2.65
CA LEU A 248 16.96 11.50 1.87
C LEU A 248 16.89 11.25 0.35
N ASN A 249 17.31 10.07 -0.12
CA ASN A 249 17.16 9.66 -1.52
C ASN A 249 15.70 9.48 -1.96
N MET A 250 14.73 9.49 -1.03
CA MET A 250 13.32 9.58 -1.40
C MET A 250 12.96 10.97 -1.95
N VAL A 251 13.70 12.03 -1.63
CA VAL A 251 13.46 13.39 -2.17
C VAL A 251 13.56 13.42 -3.69
N PRO A 252 14.66 12.97 -4.35
CA PRO A 252 14.68 12.92 -5.82
C PRO A 252 13.61 11.98 -6.39
N CYS A 253 13.24 10.90 -5.69
CA CYS A 253 12.11 10.05 -6.09
C CYS A 253 10.78 10.83 -6.09
N SER A 254 10.55 11.66 -5.07
CA SER A 254 9.41 12.57 -4.97
C SER A 254 9.42 13.63 -6.07
N LEU A 255 10.59 14.13 -6.49
CA LEU A 255 10.68 15.11 -7.58
C LEU A 255 10.21 14.55 -8.92
N LEU A 256 10.22 13.22 -9.11
CA LEU A 256 9.63 12.58 -10.30
C LEU A 256 8.12 12.74 -10.36
N PHE A 257 7.44 13.03 -9.24
CA PHE A 257 6.00 13.24 -9.16
C PHE A 257 5.62 14.60 -9.74
N THR A 258 5.82 14.78 -11.04
CA THR A 258 5.44 16.01 -11.73
C THR A 258 3.93 16.11 -11.69
N GLU A 259 3.39 17.09 -10.98
CA GLU A 259 1.97 17.37 -11.08
C GLU A 259 1.78 18.25 -12.29
N HIS A 260 1.05 17.79 -13.31
CA HIS A 260 0.59 18.69 -14.34
C HIS A 260 -0.29 19.76 -13.68
N GLU A 261 0.10 21.01 -13.81
CA GLU A 261 -0.49 22.20 -13.18
C GLU A 261 -2.01 22.29 -13.42
N GLN A 262 -2.47 21.73 -14.53
CA GLN A 262 -3.86 21.66 -14.98
C GLN A 262 -4.70 20.54 -14.33
N ALA A 263 -4.12 19.69 -13.48
CA ALA A 263 -4.81 18.62 -12.75
C ALA A 263 -5.18 19.02 -11.31
N LYS A 264 -4.72 20.18 -10.83
CA LYS A 264 -5.19 20.73 -9.55
C LYS A 264 -6.63 21.22 -9.73
N PRO A 265 -7.60 20.75 -8.91
CA PRO A 265 -8.93 21.36 -8.90
C PRO A 265 -8.79 22.86 -8.60
N LYS A 266 -9.56 23.71 -9.31
CA LYS A 266 -9.51 25.20 -9.18
C LYS A 266 -9.64 25.70 -7.74
N ALA A 267 -10.19 24.88 -6.83
CA ALA A 267 -10.12 25.07 -5.39
C ALA A 267 -9.65 23.77 -4.71
N ALA A 268 -8.68 23.89 -3.80
CA ALA A 268 -8.29 22.78 -2.95
C ALA A 268 -9.47 22.35 -2.07
N PRO A 269 -9.79 21.04 -1.98
CA PRO A 269 -10.91 20.59 -1.16
C PRO A 269 -10.71 20.99 0.32
N SER A 270 -11.81 21.35 0.99
CA SER A 270 -11.80 21.57 2.43
C SER A 270 -11.37 20.30 3.18
N PHE A 271 -10.79 20.44 4.37
CA PHE A 271 -10.35 19.31 5.18
C PHE A 271 -11.55 18.40 5.50
N SER A 272 -12.71 19.02 5.76
CA SER A 272 -13.98 18.33 5.97
C SER A 272 -14.52 17.65 4.72
N GLN A 273 -14.18 18.13 3.51
CA GLN A 273 -14.55 17.46 2.25
C GLN A 273 -13.62 16.29 1.94
N SER A 274 -12.35 16.36 2.34
CA SER A 274 -11.39 15.25 2.21
C SER A 274 -11.61 14.16 3.26
N ALA A 275 -12.04 14.52 4.46
CA ALA A 275 -12.45 13.62 5.52
C ALA A 275 -13.93 13.24 5.35
N ASP A 276 -14.24 12.25 4.50
CA ASP A 276 -15.60 11.72 4.31
C ASP A 276 -16.11 11.01 5.57
N VAL A 277 -16.61 11.79 6.53
CA VAL A 277 -17.17 11.30 7.81
C VAL A 277 -18.44 10.47 7.62
N SER A 278 -19.07 10.51 6.43
CA SER A 278 -20.27 9.70 6.18
C SER A 278 -19.98 8.19 6.18
N LEU A 279 -18.71 7.79 6.05
CA LEU A 279 -18.27 6.39 6.20
C LEU A 279 -18.57 5.83 7.59
N PHE A 280 -18.48 6.63 8.65
CA PHE A 280 -18.77 6.23 10.03
C PHE A 280 -20.26 5.95 10.30
N LYS A 281 -21.15 6.22 9.34
CA LYS A 281 -22.56 5.84 9.43
C LYS A 281 -22.79 4.38 9.01
N LYS A 282 -21.80 3.70 8.41
CA LYS A 282 -21.94 2.34 7.85
C LYS A 282 -21.33 1.31 8.79
N MET A 283 -22.11 0.30 9.18
CA MET A 283 -21.60 -0.82 10.00
C MET A 283 -20.43 -1.57 9.35
N SER A 284 -20.47 -1.74 8.02
CA SER A 284 -19.37 -2.37 7.26
C SER A 284 -18.04 -1.65 7.41
N PHE A 285 -18.06 -0.33 7.65
CA PHE A 285 -16.86 0.45 7.84
C PHE A 285 -16.18 0.12 9.18
N TYR A 286 -16.93 -0.03 10.27
CA TYR A 286 -16.37 -0.42 11.57
C TYR A 286 -15.71 -1.81 11.54
N VAL A 287 -16.30 -2.78 10.85
CA VAL A 287 -15.69 -4.11 10.71
C VAL A 287 -14.37 -4.04 9.95
N VAL A 288 -14.30 -3.20 8.91
CA VAL A 288 -13.05 -2.94 8.18
C VAL A 288 -12.01 -2.27 9.08
N LEU A 289 -12.40 -1.25 9.85
CA LEU A 289 -11.50 -0.59 10.81
C LEU A 289 -10.96 -1.56 11.86
N ALA A 290 -11.83 -2.41 12.42
CA ALA A 290 -11.44 -3.46 13.35
C ALA A 290 -10.47 -4.47 12.71
N ASN A 291 -10.71 -4.86 11.45
CA ASN A 291 -9.80 -5.73 10.71
C ASN A 291 -8.40 -5.11 10.57
N PHE A 292 -8.31 -3.84 10.20
CA PHE A 292 -7.02 -3.13 10.14
C PHE A 292 -6.33 -3.02 11.50
N PHE A 293 -7.08 -2.68 12.56
CA PHE A 293 -6.55 -2.62 13.93
C PHE A 293 -5.94 -3.95 14.37
N LEU A 294 -6.70 -5.04 14.20
CA LEU A 294 -6.25 -6.39 14.58
C LEU A 294 -5.03 -6.84 13.76
N MET A 295 -5.00 -6.51 12.47
CA MET A 295 -3.82 -6.75 11.63
C MET A 295 -2.58 -5.97 12.08
N GLY A 296 -2.73 -4.89 12.85
CA GLY A 296 -1.61 -4.19 13.48
C GLY A 296 -0.77 -5.09 14.40
N ALA A 297 -1.35 -6.18 14.92
CA ALA A 297 -0.65 -7.19 15.72
C ALA A 297 0.46 -7.93 14.97
N PHE A 298 0.45 -7.92 13.62
CA PHE A 298 1.54 -8.47 12.81
C PHE A 298 2.91 -7.84 13.14
N GLN A 299 2.93 -6.60 13.65
CA GLN A 299 4.18 -5.96 14.09
C GLN A 299 4.85 -6.70 15.25
N ILE A 300 4.10 -7.45 16.06
CA ILE A 300 4.68 -8.33 17.10
C ILE A 300 5.68 -9.29 16.46
N PHE A 301 5.26 -9.96 15.38
CA PHE A 301 6.09 -10.95 14.69
C PHE A 301 7.35 -10.32 14.08
N MET A 302 7.24 -9.11 13.52
CA MET A 302 8.37 -8.40 12.91
C MET A 302 9.40 -7.93 13.96
N ILE A 303 8.94 -7.43 15.11
CA ILE A 303 9.83 -6.91 16.16
C ILE A 303 10.49 -8.05 16.94
N ILE A 304 9.71 -9.04 17.37
CA ILE A 304 10.16 -10.09 18.31
C ILE A 304 10.77 -11.30 17.57
N GLY A 305 10.37 -11.57 16.32
CA GLY A 305 10.77 -12.78 15.59
C GLY A 305 12.29 -12.96 15.43
N ILE A 306 13.01 -11.86 15.17
CA ILE A 306 14.48 -11.88 15.08
C ILE A 306 15.11 -12.25 16.42
N ARG A 307 14.67 -11.60 17.50
CA ARG A 307 15.20 -11.84 18.85
C ARG A 307 14.88 -13.26 19.33
N PHE A 308 13.68 -13.75 19.06
CA PHE A 308 13.29 -15.12 19.36
C PHE A 308 14.23 -16.14 18.71
N ALA A 309 14.57 -15.95 17.43
CA ALA A 309 15.51 -16.83 16.74
C ALA A 309 16.93 -16.76 17.33
N MET A 310 17.35 -15.59 17.80
CA MET A 310 18.65 -15.44 18.47
C MET A 310 18.67 -16.15 19.83
N ASP A 311 17.68 -15.89 20.68
CA ASP A 311 17.67 -16.36 22.07
C ASP A 311 17.35 -17.86 22.18
N GLU A 312 16.36 -18.37 21.43
CA GLU A 312 15.87 -19.75 21.56
C GLU A 312 16.60 -20.74 20.65
N HIS A 313 17.21 -20.26 19.55
CA HIS A 313 17.91 -21.10 18.59
C HIS A 313 19.41 -20.80 18.46
N GLY A 314 19.94 -19.87 19.26
CA GLY A 314 21.36 -19.50 19.26
C GLY A 314 21.84 -18.92 17.93
N VAL A 315 20.93 -18.34 17.13
CA VAL A 315 21.27 -17.79 15.81
C VAL A 315 22.09 -16.52 16.00
N SER A 316 23.22 -16.43 15.30
CA SER A 316 24.06 -15.22 15.30
C SER A 316 23.30 -13.99 14.80
N LYS A 317 23.60 -12.80 15.35
CA LYS A 317 23.05 -11.50 14.91
C LYS A 317 23.16 -11.28 13.39
N ASP A 318 24.18 -11.84 12.72
CA ASP A 318 24.39 -11.72 11.27
C ASP A 318 23.41 -12.55 10.42
N ASN A 319 22.95 -13.68 10.95
CA ASN A 319 22.07 -14.60 10.24
C ASN A 319 20.58 -14.36 10.55
N ALA A 320 20.26 -13.80 11.72
CA ALA A 320 18.87 -13.55 12.12
C ALA A 320 18.04 -12.70 11.11
N PRO A 321 18.60 -11.69 10.40
CA PRO A 321 17.90 -10.94 9.35
C PRO A 321 17.45 -11.78 8.14
N LEU A 322 17.98 -13.00 7.95
CA LEU A 322 17.52 -13.88 6.87
C LEU A 322 16.03 -14.19 6.98
N LEU A 323 15.45 -14.22 8.19
CA LEU A 323 14.01 -14.46 8.38
C LEU A 323 13.16 -13.44 7.59
N ILE A 324 13.48 -12.16 7.74
CA ILE A 324 12.78 -11.07 7.05
C ILE A 324 13.12 -11.06 5.56
N SER A 325 14.35 -11.44 5.20
CA SER A 325 14.79 -11.50 3.80
C SER A 325 14.02 -12.57 3.01
N VAL A 326 13.92 -13.78 3.57
CA VAL A 326 13.12 -14.88 3.01
C VAL A 326 11.65 -14.47 2.93
N GLN A 327 11.13 -13.83 3.98
CA GLN A 327 9.78 -13.28 3.95
C GLN A 327 9.57 -12.25 2.83
N GLY A 328 10.56 -11.40 2.54
CA GLY A 328 10.55 -10.45 1.45
C GLY A 328 10.44 -11.13 0.08
N ILE A 329 11.27 -12.15 -0.19
CA ILE A 329 11.24 -12.94 -1.43
C ILE A 329 9.84 -13.52 -1.65
N PHE A 330 9.32 -14.21 -0.65
CA PHE A 330 8.01 -14.83 -0.78
C PHE A 330 6.87 -13.81 -0.81
N SER A 331 7.02 -12.63 -0.20
CA SER A 331 6.08 -11.52 -0.36
C SER A 331 5.96 -11.05 -1.80
N ILE A 332 7.07 -10.99 -2.53
CA ILE A 332 7.06 -10.70 -3.97
C ILE A 332 6.27 -11.78 -4.72
N CYS A 333 6.54 -13.07 -4.45
CA CYS A 333 5.81 -14.19 -5.04
C CYS A 333 4.30 -14.14 -4.74
N GLY A 334 3.92 -13.80 -3.51
CA GLY A 334 2.53 -13.62 -3.09
C GLY A 334 1.82 -12.48 -3.83
N ARG A 335 2.51 -11.35 -4.03
CA ARG A 335 1.97 -10.21 -4.77
C ARG A 335 1.82 -10.53 -6.26
N LEU A 336 2.81 -11.17 -6.86
CA LEU A 336 2.77 -11.58 -8.27
C LEU A 336 1.65 -12.62 -8.52
N SER A 337 1.49 -13.60 -7.63
CA SER A 337 0.40 -14.57 -7.75
C SER A 337 -0.97 -13.91 -7.66
N ALA A 338 -1.15 -12.89 -6.80
CA ALA A 338 -2.38 -12.11 -6.75
C ALA A 338 -2.71 -11.42 -8.08
N VAL A 339 -1.70 -10.89 -8.79
CA VAL A 339 -1.87 -10.26 -10.11
C VAL A 339 -2.32 -11.29 -11.13
N VAL A 340 -1.64 -12.45 -11.21
CA VAL A 340 -1.98 -13.52 -12.15
C VAL A 340 -3.41 -14.02 -11.92
N ILE A 341 -3.80 -14.24 -10.66
CA ILE A 341 -5.16 -14.60 -10.25
C ILE A 341 -6.16 -13.52 -10.65
N GLY A 342 -5.79 -12.25 -10.51
CA GLY A 342 -6.62 -11.12 -10.89
C GLY A 342 -6.86 -10.99 -12.40
N LEU A 343 -5.90 -11.42 -13.22
CA LEU A 343 -5.96 -11.40 -14.69
C LEU A 343 -6.72 -12.59 -15.28
N ASN A 344 -6.70 -13.74 -14.62
CA ASN A 344 -7.42 -14.92 -15.08
C ASN A 344 -8.94 -14.77 -14.89
N ARG A 345 -9.71 -14.86 -15.98
CA ARG A 345 -11.18 -14.69 -16.04
C ARG A 345 -11.95 -15.63 -15.10
N TRP A 346 -11.39 -16.80 -14.77
CA TRP A 346 -12.01 -17.79 -13.90
C TRP A 346 -11.84 -17.47 -12.42
N THR A 347 -10.74 -16.79 -12.07
CA THR A 347 -10.39 -16.44 -10.68
C THR A 347 -10.55 -14.95 -10.38
N SER A 348 -10.85 -14.13 -11.41
CA SER A 348 -11.08 -12.70 -11.29
C SER A 348 -12.38 -12.35 -10.57
N GLY A 349 -13.25 -13.33 -10.33
CA GLY A 349 -14.50 -13.17 -9.61
C GLY A 349 -14.30 -12.61 -8.21
N LEU A 350 -15.19 -11.71 -7.80
CA LEU A 350 -15.12 -11.05 -6.51
C LEU A 350 -15.14 -12.05 -5.34
N ALA A 351 -15.99 -13.09 -5.41
CA ALA A 351 -16.07 -14.13 -4.39
C ALA A 351 -14.73 -14.85 -4.20
N THR A 352 -14.05 -15.20 -5.30
CA THR A 352 -12.73 -15.83 -5.27
C THR A 352 -11.69 -14.94 -4.61
N ARG A 353 -11.69 -13.63 -4.91
CA ARG A 353 -10.77 -12.67 -4.29
C ARG A 353 -10.97 -12.55 -2.78
N TYR A 354 -12.22 -12.51 -2.31
CA TYR A 354 -12.51 -12.56 -0.88
C TYR A 354 -12.04 -13.87 -0.24
N THR A 355 -12.36 -15.02 -0.85
CA THR A 355 -11.92 -16.32 -0.33
C THR A 355 -10.40 -16.38 -0.22
N LEU A 356 -9.66 -15.95 -1.24
CA LEU A 356 -8.20 -15.92 -1.22
C LEU A 356 -7.64 -14.94 -0.18
N PHE A 357 -8.29 -13.79 0.01
CA PHE A 357 -7.93 -12.84 1.07
C PHE A 357 -8.07 -13.48 2.46
N HIS A 358 -9.18 -14.17 2.74
CA HIS A 358 -9.40 -14.84 4.02
C HIS A 358 -8.48 -16.05 4.22
N VAL A 359 -8.36 -16.92 3.21
CA VAL A 359 -7.46 -18.09 3.25
C VAL A 359 -6.01 -17.64 3.45
N GLY A 360 -5.54 -16.61 2.75
CA GLY A 360 -4.21 -16.06 2.97
C GLY A 360 -4.02 -15.52 4.38
N THR A 361 -5.02 -14.83 4.93
CA THR A 361 -4.93 -14.32 6.31
C THR A 361 -4.88 -15.45 7.34
N PHE A 362 -5.71 -16.48 7.15
CA PHE A 362 -5.75 -17.66 8.01
C PHE A 362 -4.42 -18.42 7.96
N LEU A 363 -3.90 -18.70 6.77
CA LEU A 363 -2.64 -19.41 6.61
C LEU A 363 -1.46 -18.60 7.16
N ALA A 364 -1.40 -17.29 6.92
CA ALA A 364 -0.38 -16.44 7.54
C ALA A 364 -0.43 -16.53 9.08
N ALA A 365 -1.63 -16.48 9.69
CA ALA A 365 -1.79 -16.61 11.13
C ALA A 365 -1.35 -17.99 11.64
N VAL A 366 -1.72 -19.08 10.95
CA VAL A 366 -1.29 -20.44 11.31
C VAL A 366 0.23 -20.57 11.27
N PHE A 367 0.89 -20.02 10.25
CA PHE A 367 2.34 -20.07 10.14
C PHE A 367 3.03 -19.33 11.30
N ILE A 368 2.49 -18.17 11.73
CA ILE A 368 2.97 -17.45 12.92
C ILE A 368 2.72 -18.26 14.20
N GLY A 369 1.59 -18.96 14.32
CA GLY A 369 1.26 -19.79 15.48
C GLY A 369 2.15 -21.03 15.61
N VAL A 370 2.61 -21.58 14.48
CA VAL A 370 3.55 -22.71 14.43
C VAL A 370 5.00 -22.26 14.61
N PHE A 371 5.32 -21.00 14.29
CA PHE A 371 6.66 -20.42 14.41
C PHE A 371 7.36 -20.71 15.76
N PRO A 372 6.78 -20.41 16.94
CA PRO A 372 7.48 -20.55 18.22
C PRO A 372 7.70 -22.01 18.67
N VAL A 373 7.12 -23.00 17.99
CA VAL A 373 7.32 -24.43 18.32
C VAL A 373 8.26 -25.14 17.36
N MET A 374 8.75 -24.43 16.33
CA MET A 374 9.61 -25.03 15.33
C MET A 374 11.05 -25.13 15.84
N PRO A 375 11.71 -26.31 15.78
CA PRO A 375 12.99 -26.54 16.45
C PRO A 375 14.20 -26.06 15.65
N THR A 376 14.05 -25.84 14.34
CA THR A 376 15.17 -25.50 13.45
C THR A 376 15.03 -24.10 12.87
N PHE A 377 16.16 -23.40 12.75
CA PHE A 377 16.20 -22.08 12.11
C PHE A 377 15.74 -22.12 10.64
N LEU A 378 16.06 -23.20 9.92
CA LEU A 378 15.57 -23.39 8.56
C LEU A 378 14.04 -23.50 8.52
N GLY A 379 13.44 -24.19 9.50
CA GLY A 379 11.99 -24.24 9.68
C GLY A 379 11.41 -22.84 9.97
N LEU A 380 12.05 -22.03 10.81
CA LEU A 380 11.65 -20.64 11.05
C LEU A 380 11.70 -19.79 9.77
N CYS A 381 12.74 -19.98 8.94
CA CYS A 381 12.85 -19.31 7.63
C CYS A 381 11.72 -19.74 6.69
N ALA A 382 11.42 -21.05 6.62
CA ALA A 382 10.33 -21.57 5.80
C ALA A 382 8.96 -21.02 6.26
N LEU A 383 8.72 -20.95 7.56
CA LEU A 383 7.50 -20.37 8.12
C LEU A 383 7.41 -18.87 7.83
N SER A 384 8.50 -18.12 8.00
CA SER A 384 8.57 -16.69 7.64
C SER A 384 8.31 -16.47 6.15
N GLY A 385 8.84 -17.33 5.29
CA GLY A 385 8.54 -17.33 3.85
C GLY A 385 7.05 -17.53 3.57
N GLY A 386 6.41 -18.50 4.22
CA GLY A 386 4.96 -18.72 4.09
C GLY A 386 4.13 -17.52 4.57
N VAL A 387 4.49 -16.92 5.70
CA VAL A 387 3.89 -15.65 6.16
C VAL A 387 4.04 -14.56 5.10
N GLY A 388 5.23 -14.43 4.51
CA GLY A 388 5.53 -13.49 3.43
C GLY A 388 4.63 -13.69 2.22
N PHE A 389 4.51 -14.92 1.74
CA PHE A 389 3.67 -15.27 0.60
C PHE A 389 2.21 -14.91 0.84
N PHE A 390 1.62 -15.39 1.94
CA PHE A 390 0.20 -15.20 2.19
C PHE A 390 -0.18 -13.76 2.56
N LEU A 391 0.68 -13.04 3.27
CA LEU A 391 0.48 -11.61 3.49
C LEU A 391 0.70 -10.79 2.22
N GLY A 392 1.68 -11.15 1.39
CA GLY A 392 1.89 -10.54 0.07
C GLY A 392 0.65 -10.66 -0.81
N LEU A 393 0.07 -11.86 -0.88
CA LEU A 393 -1.19 -12.15 -1.55
C LEU A 393 -2.33 -11.30 -0.98
N ARG A 394 -2.49 -11.28 0.35
CA ARG A 394 -3.52 -10.48 1.05
C ARG A 394 -3.42 -8.99 0.72
N TYR A 395 -2.23 -8.39 0.83
CA TYR A 395 -2.03 -6.96 0.60
C TYR A 395 -2.21 -6.55 -0.86
N ALA A 396 -1.93 -7.43 -1.82
CA ALA A 396 -2.20 -7.17 -3.23
C ALA A 396 -3.70 -7.22 -3.56
N LEU A 397 -4.48 -8.07 -2.89
CA LEU A 397 -5.93 -8.21 -3.13
C LEU A 397 -6.76 -7.14 -2.41
N LEU A 398 -6.33 -6.68 -1.23
CA LEU A 398 -7.11 -5.79 -0.36
C LEU A 398 -7.58 -4.47 -1.04
N PRO A 399 -6.76 -3.75 -1.84
CA PRO A 399 -7.22 -2.56 -2.54
C PRO A 399 -8.44 -2.82 -3.43
N SER A 400 -8.44 -3.93 -4.17
CA SER A 400 -9.53 -4.29 -5.07
C SER A 400 -10.83 -4.60 -4.31
N ILE A 401 -10.72 -5.23 -3.14
CA ILE A 401 -11.85 -5.53 -2.25
C ILE A 401 -12.42 -4.24 -1.65
N MET A 402 -11.56 -3.34 -1.19
CA MET A 402 -11.96 -2.06 -0.61
C MET A 402 -12.68 -1.16 -1.63
N ILE A 403 -12.25 -1.15 -2.89
CA ILE A 403 -12.91 -0.40 -3.97
C ILE A 403 -14.34 -0.91 -4.18
N GLU A 404 -14.56 -2.22 -4.13
CA GLU A 404 -15.89 -2.81 -4.28
C GLU A 404 -16.82 -2.46 -3.10
N ILE A 405 -16.31 -2.45 -1.86
CA ILE A 405 -17.12 -2.15 -0.67
C ILE A 405 -17.48 -0.66 -0.60
N PHE A 406 -16.52 0.23 -0.88
CA PHE A 406 -16.66 1.67 -0.61
C PHE A 406 -16.82 2.53 -1.85
N THR A 407 -16.74 1.96 -3.06
CA THR A 407 -16.63 2.65 -4.35
C THR A 407 -15.25 3.27 -4.62
N PRO A 408 -14.82 3.41 -5.89
CA PRO A 408 -13.52 3.99 -6.24
C PRO A 408 -13.31 5.41 -5.69
N LYS A 409 -14.37 6.23 -5.64
CA LYS A 409 -14.31 7.63 -5.19
C LYS A 409 -13.94 7.75 -3.70
N ARG A 410 -14.34 6.78 -2.87
CA ARG A 410 -14.11 6.80 -1.42
C ARG A 410 -12.96 5.89 -0.98
N PHE A 411 -12.31 5.20 -1.91
CA PHE A 411 -11.23 4.25 -1.63
C PHE A 411 -10.06 4.90 -0.89
N SER A 412 -9.57 6.06 -1.36
CA SER A 412 -8.42 6.72 -0.73
C SER A 412 -8.69 7.09 0.72
N THR A 413 -9.88 7.63 1.01
CA THR A 413 -10.30 8.02 2.35
C THR A 413 -10.52 6.80 3.25
N SER A 414 -11.23 5.77 2.78
CA SER A 414 -11.47 4.55 3.57
C SER A 414 -10.18 3.78 3.84
N TRP A 415 -9.29 3.68 2.86
CA TRP A 415 -7.96 3.08 3.01
C TRP A 415 -7.12 3.82 4.05
N SER A 416 -7.13 5.16 3.99
CA SER A 416 -6.38 5.98 4.94
C SER A 416 -6.88 5.79 6.38
N TYR A 417 -8.19 5.79 6.60
CA TYR A 417 -8.74 5.48 7.93
C TYR A 417 -8.41 4.07 8.41
N GLY A 418 -8.40 3.08 7.50
CA GLY A 418 -7.91 1.73 7.79
C GLY A 418 -6.45 1.74 8.24
N MET A 419 -5.56 2.40 7.49
CA MET A 419 -4.14 2.54 7.85
C MET A 419 -3.95 3.26 9.19
N ALA A 420 -4.78 4.26 9.48
CA ALA A 420 -4.77 4.92 10.78
C ALA A 420 -5.07 3.94 11.91
N MET A 421 -6.10 3.11 11.76
CA MET A 421 -6.43 2.10 12.77
C MET A 421 -5.40 0.99 12.88
N MET A 422 -4.78 0.60 11.76
CA MET A 422 -3.64 -0.32 11.79
C MET A 422 -2.48 0.27 12.59
N GLY A 423 -2.20 1.57 12.44
CA GLY A 423 -1.17 2.27 13.23
C GLY A 423 -1.46 2.24 14.73
N VAL A 424 -2.73 2.42 15.14
CA VAL A 424 -3.12 2.27 16.56
C VAL A 424 -2.88 0.85 17.04
N GLY A 425 -3.23 -0.17 16.23
CA GLY A 425 -2.94 -1.57 16.55
C GLY A 425 -1.44 -1.85 16.66
N SER A 426 -0.65 -1.33 15.72
CA SER A 426 0.81 -1.45 15.70
C SER A 426 1.51 -0.75 16.85
N LEU A 427 0.90 0.30 17.42
CA LEU A 427 1.40 0.98 18.61
C LEU A 427 1.20 0.15 19.88
N LEU A 428 -0.01 -0.43 20.04
CA LEU A 428 -0.45 -1.06 21.28
C LEU A 428 -0.05 -2.54 21.38
N MET A 429 -0.09 -3.27 20.28
CA MET A 429 0.03 -4.73 20.28
C MET A 429 1.44 -5.24 20.68
N PRO A 430 2.56 -4.68 20.17
CA PRO A 430 3.89 -5.14 20.58
C PRO A 430 4.18 -4.93 22.08
N PRO A 431 3.98 -3.74 22.67
CA PRO A 431 4.22 -3.56 24.10
C PRO A 431 3.28 -4.37 24.98
N LEU A 432 2.02 -4.54 24.58
CA LEU A 432 1.09 -5.43 25.27
C LEU A 432 1.58 -6.89 25.24
N SER A 433 2.08 -7.34 24.10
CA SER A 433 2.61 -8.70 23.96
C SER A 433 3.86 -8.92 24.82
N GLU A 434 4.76 -7.93 24.90
CA GLU A 434 5.94 -8.00 25.77
C GLU A 434 5.56 -8.00 27.26
N TRP A 435 4.58 -7.18 27.65
CA TRP A 435 4.12 -7.13 29.03
C TRP A 435 3.48 -8.46 29.46
N THR A 436 2.65 -9.05 28.60
CA THR A 436 2.07 -10.37 28.87
C THR A 436 3.13 -11.48 28.86
N ALA A 437 4.16 -11.39 28.01
CA ALA A 437 5.29 -12.32 28.01
C ALA A 437 6.08 -12.28 29.33
N GLN A 438 6.30 -11.09 29.89
CA GLN A 438 6.95 -10.91 31.20
C GLN A 438 6.11 -11.50 32.35
N LEU A 439 4.79 -11.25 32.35
CA LEU A 439 3.90 -11.80 33.38
C LEU A 439 3.79 -13.32 33.32
N ALA A 440 3.73 -13.89 32.12
CA ALA A 440 3.60 -15.33 31.92
C ALA A 440 4.94 -16.08 31.93
N GLY A 441 6.07 -15.37 31.90
CA GLY A 441 7.40 -15.96 31.75
C GLY A 441 7.58 -16.76 30.45
N SER A 442 6.93 -16.36 29.36
CA SER A 442 6.88 -17.13 28.11
C SER A 442 7.32 -16.31 26.89
N SER A 443 8.42 -16.72 26.26
CA SER A 443 8.91 -16.16 24.98
C SER A 443 7.98 -16.47 23.79
N ARG A 444 7.10 -17.48 23.93
CA ARG A 444 6.17 -17.93 22.87
C ARG A 444 4.84 -17.19 22.87
N GLY A 445 4.42 -16.68 24.03
CA GLY A 445 3.15 -15.97 24.21
C GLY A 445 2.84 -14.89 23.16
N PRO A 446 3.79 -14.00 22.81
CA PRO A 446 3.58 -12.96 21.81
C PRO A 446 3.12 -13.47 20.44
N PHE A 447 3.68 -14.59 19.98
CA PHE A 447 3.32 -15.19 18.68
C PHE A 447 1.87 -15.69 18.67
N TYR A 448 1.39 -16.24 19.80
CA TYR A 448 0.00 -16.67 19.93
C TYR A 448 -0.98 -15.49 20.02
N ILE A 449 -0.59 -14.39 20.65
CA ILE A 449 -1.38 -13.14 20.65
C ILE A 449 -1.50 -12.60 19.21
N CYS A 450 -0.39 -12.55 18.47
CA CYS A 450 -0.39 -12.17 17.06
C CYS A 450 -1.31 -13.08 16.23
N THR A 451 -1.18 -14.39 16.41
CA THR A 451 -1.99 -15.41 15.73
C THR A 451 -3.48 -15.23 16.02
N GLY A 452 -3.85 -15.14 17.30
CA GLY A 452 -5.23 -14.96 17.73
C GLY A 452 -5.85 -13.68 17.16
N SER A 453 -5.12 -12.56 17.21
CA SER A 453 -5.58 -11.28 16.62
C SER A 453 -5.85 -11.40 15.12
N MET A 454 -4.94 -12.02 14.37
CA MET A 454 -5.10 -12.22 12.92
C MET A 454 -6.24 -13.19 12.57
N LEU A 455 -6.45 -14.23 13.37
CA LEU A 455 -7.58 -15.15 13.20
C LEU A 455 -8.91 -14.43 13.45
N ILE A 456 -9.02 -13.63 14.51
CA ILE A 456 -10.21 -12.81 14.79
C ILE A 456 -10.47 -11.84 13.63
N ALA A 457 -9.42 -11.22 13.08
CA ALA A 457 -9.53 -10.37 11.91
C ALA A 457 -10.09 -11.14 10.69
N CYS A 458 -9.62 -12.37 10.47
CA CYS A 458 -10.08 -13.24 9.40
C CYS A 458 -11.57 -13.59 9.55
N PHE A 459 -11.99 -14.08 10.72
CA PHE A 459 -13.38 -14.44 11.00
C PHE A 459 -14.32 -13.23 10.92
N GLY A 460 -13.93 -12.09 11.49
CA GLY A 460 -14.73 -10.86 11.40
C GLY A 460 -14.95 -10.40 9.96
N GLY A 461 -13.94 -10.56 9.11
CA GLY A 461 -14.06 -10.26 7.68
C GLY A 461 -14.95 -11.26 6.91
N LEU A 462 -14.92 -12.55 7.26
CA LEU A 462 -15.83 -13.56 6.70
C LEU A 462 -17.29 -13.26 7.05
N ILE A 463 -17.56 -12.86 8.30
CA ILE A 463 -18.89 -12.44 8.75
C ILE A 463 -19.37 -11.25 7.92
N LEU A 464 -18.51 -10.23 7.73
CA LEU A 464 -18.84 -9.08 6.88
C LEU A 464 -19.17 -9.50 5.45
N GLN A 465 -18.36 -10.38 4.85
CA GLN A 465 -18.60 -10.89 3.51
C GLN A 465 -19.97 -11.60 3.43
N TYR A 466 -20.27 -12.48 4.39
CA TYR A 466 -21.54 -13.19 4.46
C TYR A 466 -22.72 -12.21 4.58
N CYS A 467 -22.64 -11.22 5.47
CA CYS A 467 -23.66 -10.19 5.62
C CYS A 467 -23.88 -9.40 4.31
N LEU A 468 -22.81 -8.99 3.63
CA LEU A 468 -22.89 -8.25 2.37
C LEU A 468 -23.52 -9.10 1.25
N GLN A 469 -23.20 -10.39 1.19
CA GLN A 469 -23.78 -11.31 0.21
C GLN A 469 -25.27 -11.57 0.49
N THR A 470 -25.65 -11.77 1.75
CA THR A 470 -27.06 -11.95 2.16
C THR A 470 -27.88 -10.70 1.84
N LEU A 471 -27.34 -9.51 2.10
CA LEU A 471 -27.99 -8.23 1.75
C LEU A 471 -28.14 -8.06 0.23
N LYS A 472 -27.13 -8.44 -0.57
CA LYS A 472 -27.24 -8.40 -2.05
C LYS A 472 -28.25 -9.40 -2.59
N ARG A 473 -28.40 -10.58 -1.98
CA ARG A 473 -29.35 -11.62 -2.41
C ARG A 473 -30.80 -11.35 -2.00
N ASN A 474 -31.01 -10.70 -0.85
CA ASN A 474 -32.33 -10.45 -0.28
C ASN A 474 -32.58 -8.94 -0.08
N PRO A 475 -32.81 -8.16 -1.15
CA PRO A 475 -33.03 -6.71 -1.05
C PRO A 475 -34.27 -6.35 -0.21
N GLU A 476 -35.24 -7.26 -0.09
CA GLU A 476 -36.47 -7.06 0.69
C GLU A 476 -36.23 -6.96 2.21
N ILE A 477 -35.16 -7.57 2.73
CA ILE A 477 -34.77 -7.44 4.14
C ILE A 477 -34.44 -5.97 4.49
N PHE A 478 -33.90 -5.23 3.53
CA PHE A 478 -33.61 -3.80 3.70
C PHE A 478 -34.90 -2.95 3.65
N ALA A 479 -35.85 -3.32 2.80
CA ALA A 479 -37.15 -2.68 2.71
C ALA A 479 -37.93 -2.81 4.04
N LEU A 480 -37.92 -4.00 4.65
CA LEU A 480 -38.55 -4.30 5.94
C LEU A 480 -37.88 -3.59 7.13
N SER A 481 -36.54 -3.51 7.14
CA SER A 481 -35.80 -2.76 8.16
C SER A 481 -36.11 -1.26 8.11
N SER A 482 -36.16 -0.68 6.91
CA SER A 482 -36.44 0.76 6.75
C SER A 482 -37.90 1.13 7.06
N SER A 483 -38.85 0.23 6.77
CA SER A 483 -40.27 0.44 7.08
C SER A 483 -40.56 0.23 8.57
N SER A 484 -39.94 -0.76 9.21
CA SER A 484 -40.01 -0.98 10.65
C SER A 484 -39.42 0.19 11.45
N LEU A 485 -38.25 0.72 11.03
CA LEU A 485 -37.66 1.89 11.67
C LEU A 485 -38.51 3.16 11.47
N LYS A 486 -39.06 3.37 10.27
CA LYS A 486 -39.98 4.48 10.00
C LYS A 486 -41.25 4.38 10.84
N ASN A 487 -41.80 3.18 11.01
CA ASN A 487 -43.01 2.95 11.80
C ASN A 487 -42.75 3.10 13.30
N SER A 488 -41.60 2.66 13.81
CA SER A 488 -41.22 2.82 15.22
C SER A 488 -40.91 4.27 15.61
N VAL A 489 -40.36 5.07 14.68
CA VAL A 489 -40.16 6.52 14.90
C VAL A 489 -41.50 7.26 14.82
N LYS A 490 -42.41 6.83 13.94
CA LYS A 490 -43.74 7.43 13.78
C LYS A 490 -44.67 7.12 14.96
N SER A 491 -44.53 5.97 15.63
CA SER A 491 -45.29 5.61 16.83
C SER A 491 -44.74 6.21 18.13
N GLN A 492 -43.58 6.87 18.10
CA GLN A 492 -43.04 7.64 19.23
C GLN A 492 -43.27 9.16 19.08
N LEU A 493 -43.79 9.59 17.91
CA LEU A 493 -44.09 11.00 17.58
C LEU A 493 -45.59 11.27 17.44
N LEU A 494 -46.44 10.26 17.67
CA LEU A 494 -47.90 10.34 17.83
C LEU A 494 -48.23 9.81 19.22
#